data_AF-A0ABD0QYQ3-F1
#
_entry.id   AF-A0ABD0QYQ3-F1
#
_cell.length_a   1.000
_cell.length_b   1.000
_cell.length_c   1.000
_cell.angle_alpha   90.00
_cell.angle_beta   90.00
_cell.angle_gamma   90.00
#
_symmetry.space_group_name_H-M   'P 1'
#
loop_
_entity.id
_entity.type
_entity.pdbx_description
1 polymer ?
#
loop_
_entity_poly.entity_id
_entity_poly.type
_entity_poly.pdbx_seq_one_letter_code
_entity_poly.pdbx_strand_id
1 'polypeptide(L)' 'GPKAYKVTALLEGQPVKMEIDTGAAVSLVSDVVYSEILSHLPLKPPDVTLKTYTGESVTMKGLIQ' A
#
# COMPACT_ATOMS: atom_id res chain seq x y z
N GLY A 1 -9.63 -17.20 13.41
CA GLY A 1 -9.93 -15.93 12.73
C GLY A 1 -10.17 -16.18 11.25
N PRO A 2 -10.79 -15.24 10.51
CA PRO A 2 -10.93 -15.36 9.07
C PRO A 2 -9.54 -15.45 8.41
N LYS A 3 -9.44 -16.25 7.35
CA LYS A 3 -8.20 -16.44 6.59
C LYS A 3 -8.00 -15.22 5.69
N ALA A 4 -6.87 -14.55 5.81
CA ALA A 4 -6.50 -13.47 4.88
C ALA A 4 -6.37 -14.03 3.46
N TYR A 5 -7.08 -13.42 2.51
CA TYR A 5 -6.94 -13.73 1.08
C TYR A 5 -5.74 -12.98 0.54
N LYS A 6 -4.82 -13.69 -0.11
CA LYS A 6 -3.60 -13.10 -0.65
C LYS A 6 -3.53 -13.31 -2.15
N VAL A 7 -3.03 -12.30 -2.85
CA VAL A 7 -2.82 -12.31 -4.30
C VAL A 7 -1.38 -11.93 -4.60
N THR A 8 -0.89 -12.33 -5.76
CA THR A 8 0.36 -11.81 -6.31
C THR A 8 0.00 -10.76 -7.35
N ALA A 9 0.24 -9.49 -7.03
CA ALA A 9 0.12 -8.38 -7.97
C ALA A 9 1.46 -8.19 -8.70
N LEU A 10 1.42 -7.70 -9.94
CA LEU A 10 2.62 -7.30 -10.65
C LEU A 10 2.78 -5.79 -10.53
N LEU A 11 3.78 -5.33 -9.80
CA LEU A 11 4.16 -3.91 -9.72
C LEU A 11 5.33 -3.71 -10.69
N GLU A 12 5.08 -3.04 -11.81
CA GLU A 12 6.05 -2.88 -12.91
C GLU A 12 6.68 -4.22 -13.37
N GLY A 13 5.87 -5.28 -13.40
CA GLY A 13 6.32 -6.63 -13.77
C GLY A 13 6.98 -7.43 -12.65
N GLN A 14 7.24 -6.83 -11.48
CA GLN A 14 7.74 -7.55 -10.31
C GLN A 14 6.60 -8.13 -9.46
N PRO A 15 6.65 -9.43 -9.09
CA PRO A 15 5.60 -10.06 -8.30
C PRO A 15 5.67 -9.63 -6.83
N VAL A 16 4.59 -9.03 -6.34
CA VAL A 16 4.44 -8.60 -4.94
C VAL A 16 3.23 -9.28 -4.32
N LYS A 17 3.44 -9.92 -3.16
CA LYS A 17 2.38 -10.56 -2.40
C LYS A 17 1.58 -9.51 -1.62
N MET A 18 0.30 -9.38 -1.92
CA MET A 18 -0.61 -8.42 -1.29
C MET A 18 -1.76 -9.15 -0.60
N GLU A 19 -2.40 -8.46 0.35
CA GLU A 19 -3.63 -8.91 1.00
C GLU A 19 -4.85 -8.24 0.34
N ILE A 20 -5.91 -9.01 0.10
CA ILE A 20 -7.18 -8.45 -0.37
C ILE A 20 -7.90 -7.86 0.83
N ASP A 21 -7.98 -6.54 0.87
CA ASP A 21 -8.84 -5.80 1.79
C ASP A 21 -9.95 -5.10 0.99
N THR A 22 -11.15 -5.71 0.97
CA THR A 22 -12.31 -5.14 0.28
C THR A 22 -12.90 -3.91 0.98
N GLY A 23 -12.47 -3.63 2.23
CA GLY A 23 -12.87 -2.45 2.98
C GLY A 23 -11.97 -1.23 2.72
N ALA A 24 -10.82 -1.41 2.07
CA ALA A 24 -9.89 -0.34 1.77
C ALA A 24 -10.29 0.44 0.51
N ALA A 25 -10.24 1.78 0.59
CA ALA A 25 -10.50 2.67 -0.54
C ALA A 25 -9.30 2.79 -1.50
N VAL A 26 -8.10 2.46 -1.02
CA VAL A 26 -6.83 2.58 -1.77
C VAL A 26 -5.95 1.37 -1.50
N SER A 27 -5.00 1.12 -2.40
CA SER A 27 -3.93 0.15 -2.16
C SER A 27 -2.78 0.80 -1.38
N LEU A 28 -2.24 0.09 -0.39
CA LEU A 28 -1.08 0.52 0.38
C LEU A 28 0.06 -0.47 0.15
N VAL A 29 1.28 0.05 -0.04
CA VAL A 29 2.51 -0.73 -0.05
C VAL A 29 3.39 -0.31 1.12
N SER A 30 4.25 -1.21 1.58
CA SER A 30 5.23 -0.87 2.61
C SER A 30 6.34 0.01 2.01
N ASP A 31 7.05 0.71 2.90
CA ASP A 31 8.24 1.47 2.54
C ASP A 31 9.31 0.61 1.86
N VAL A 32 9.45 -0.65 2.29
CA VAL A 32 10.39 -1.61 1.69
C VAL A 32 10.04 -1.84 0.22
N VAL A 33 8.78 -2.18 -0.07
CA VAL A 33 8.30 -2.41 -1.45
C VAL A 33 8.49 -1.17 -2.31
N TYR A 34 8.16 0.01 -1.78
CA TYR A 34 8.40 1.26 -2.50
C TYR A 34 9.90 1.46 -2.78
N SER A 35 10.77 1.29 -1.78
CA SER A 35 12.21 1.52 -1.93
C SER A 35 12.88 0.58 -2.95
N GLU A 36 12.44 -0.67 -3.01
CA GLU A 36 13.05 -1.71 -3.86
C GLU A 36 12.51 -1.69 -5.30
N ILE A 37 11.24 -1.34 -5.48
CA ILE A 37 10.53 -1.53 -6.76
C ILE A 37 10.09 -0.21 -7.40
N LEU A 38 9.68 0.77 -6.59
CA LEU A 38 8.96 1.96 -7.07
C LEU A 38 9.71 3.27 -6.77
N SER A 39 10.95 3.19 -6.31
CA SER A 39 11.71 4.36 -5.82
C SER A 39 12.10 5.36 -6.92
N HIS A 40 12.01 4.96 -8.19
CA HIS A 40 12.11 5.85 -9.34
C HIS A 40 10.88 6.74 -9.53
N LEU A 41 9.74 6.41 -8.92
CA LEU A 41 8.52 7.22 -8.95
C LEU A 41 8.54 8.21 -7.78
N PRO A 42 8.60 9.53 -8.02
CA PRO A 42 8.69 10.50 -6.93
C PRO A 42 7.40 10.52 -6.09
N LEU A 43 7.57 10.46 -4.77
CA LEU A 43 6.45 10.60 -3.83
C LEU A 43 5.90 12.02 -3.85
N LYS A 44 4.59 12.12 -3.99
CA LYS A 44 3.82 13.35 -3.80
C LYS A 44 3.27 13.44 -2.38
N PRO A 45 3.08 14.65 -1.83
CA PRO A 45 2.40 14.81 -0.55
C PRO A 45 1.04 14.10 -0.57
N PRO A 46 0.68 13.38 0.51
CA PRO A 46 -0.61 12.72 0.57
C PRO A 46 -1.74 13.75 0.67
N ASP A 47 -2.76 13.61 -0.17
CA ASP A 47 -4.04 14.34 -0.08
C ASP A 47 -5.12 13.52 0.65
N VAL A 48 -4.76 12.32 1.13
CA VAL A 48 -5.61 11.40 1.89
C VAL A 48 -5.02 11.10 3.27
N THR A 49 -5.90 10.97 4.26
CA THR A 49 -5.54 10.52 5.62
C THR A 49 -6.05 9.11 5.82
N LEU A 50 -5.14 8.16 6.05
CA LEU A 50 -5.49 6.77 6.38
C LEU A 50 -5.60 6.58 7.88
N LYS A 51 -6.62 5.84 8.30
CA LYS A 51 -6.80 5.42 9.69
C LYS A 51 -6.90 3.90 9.77
N THR A 52 -6.34 3.33 10.83
CA THR A 52 -6.55 1.93 11.19
C THR A 52 -8.00 1.72 11.60
N TYR A 53 -8.42 0.46 11.70
CA TYR A 53 -9.75 0.12 12.21
C TYR A 53 -10.01 0.63 13.63
N THR A 54 -8.97 0.77 14.45
CA THR A 54 -9.06 1.34 15.81
C THR A 54 -9.06 2.88 15.81
N GLY A 55 -8.93 3.51 14.63
CA GLY A 55 -8.97 4.97 14.46
C GLY A 55 -7.62 5.67 14.53
N GLU A 56 -6.53 4.93 14.72
CA GLU A 56 -5.16 5.47 14.75
C GLU A 56 -4.74 5.93 13.36
N SER A 57 -4.03 7.05 13.26
CA SER A 57 -3.57 7.55 11.96
C SER A 57 -2.37 6.76 11.46
N VAL A 58 -2.39 6.42 10.18
CA VAL A 58 -1.26 5.76 9.50
C VAL A 58 -0.40 6.84 8.85
N THR A 59 0.87 6.93 9.26
CA THR A 59 1.83 7.86 8.66
C THR A 59 2.22 7.39 7.26
N MET A 60 1.75 8.08 6.24
CA MET A 60 2.12 7.83 4.84
C MET A 60 3.39 8.61 4.49
N LYS A 61 4.29 7.99 3.72
CA LYS A 61 5.44 8.69 3.14
C LYS A 61 5.06 9.55 1.93
N GLY A 62 3.99 9.19 1.24
CA GLY A 62 3.46 9.93 0.10
C GLY A 62 2.61 9.05 -0.81
N LEU A 63 2.27 9.60 -1.96
CA LEU A 63 1.51 8.94 -3.02
C LEU A 63 2.35 8.85 -4.29
N ILE A 64 2.27 7.72 -4.99
CA ILE A 64 2.72 7.56 -6.37
C ILE A 64 1.48 7.64 -7.29
N GLN A 65 1.65 8.18 -8.50
CA GLN A 65 0.56 8.44 -9.43
C GLN A 65 0.84 7.81 -10.80
#